data_AF-A3ASK1-F1
#
_entry.id   AF-A3ASK1-F1
#
_cell.length_a   1.000
_cell.length_b   1.000
_cell.length_c   1.000
_cell.angle_alpha   90.00
_cell.angle_beta   90.00
_cell.angle_gamma   90.00
#
_symmetry.space_group_name_H-M   'P 1'
#
loop_
_entity.id
_entity.type
_entity.pdbx_description
1 polymer ?
#
loop_
_entity_poly.entity_id
_entity_poly.type
_entity_poly.pdbx_seq_one_letter_code
_entity_poly.pdbx_strand_id
1 'polypeptide(L)'
;MGDVASTVECYMNENKVTSEDAFTKIDSMIEDEWRTINQALCEQRDLLPAVQQVLNLSICATFFYGKRKDAYTFSAHLQETVESLFVKPVPI
;
A
#
# COMPACT_ATOMS: atom_id res chain seq x y z
N MET A 1 -3.00 28.49 -3.23
CA MET A 1 -2.74 27.47 -4.25
C MET A 1 -3.31 26.19 -3.68
N GLY A 2 -4.31 25.58 -4.32
CA GLY A 2 -4.93 24.34 -3.81
C GLY A 2 -4.04 23.13 -4.07
N ASP A 3 -4.23 22.06 -3.30
CA ASP A 3 -3.56 20.80 -3.55
C ASP A 3 -3.93 20.22 -4.92
N VAL A 4 -3.02 19.45 -5.50
CA VAL A 4 -3.27 18.71 -6.73
C VAL A 4 -4.33 17.65 -6.44
N ALA A 5 -5.27 17.48 -7.37
CA ALA A 5 -6.33 16.48 -7.23
C ALA A 5 -5.76 15.07 -7.02
N SER A 6 -6.20 14.42 -5.95
CA SER A 6 -5.89 13.04 -5.64
C SER A 6 -6.56 12.06 -6.60
N THR A 7 -6.08 10.82 -6.66
CA THR A 7 -6.73 9.75 -7.44
C THR A 7 -8.20 9.56 -7.06
N VAL A 8 -8.55 9.72 -5.79
CA VAL A 8 -9.95 9.65 -5.30
C VAL A 8 -10.78 10.77 -5.92
N GLU A 9 -10.31 12.01 -5.86
CA GLU A 9 -11.02 13.17 -6.41
C GLU A 9 -11.15 13.11 -7.93
N CYS A 10 -10.09 12.67 -8.63
CA CYS A 10 -10.15 12.43 -10.06
C CYS A 10 -11.23 11.39 -10.40
N TYR A 11 -11.23 10.23 -9.72
CA TYR A 11 -12.20 9.18 -9.95
C TYR A 11 -13.64 9.64 -9.67
N MET A 12 -13.85 10.35 -8.55
CA MET A 12 -15.15 10.94 -8.21
C MET A 12 -15.65 11.88 -9.29
N ASN A 13 -14.78 12.77 -9.79
CA ASN A 13 -15.15 13.76 -10.79
C ASN A 13 -15.42 13.13 -12.16
N GLU A 14 -14.64 12.13 -12.56
CA GLU A 14 -14.79 11.42 -13.84
C GLU A 14 -16.06 10.58 -13.88
N ASN A 15 -16.38 9.89 -12.78
CA ASN A 15 -17.48 8.92 -12.73
C ASN A 15 -18.76 9.48 -12.08
N LYS A 16 -18.72 10.70 -11.53
CA LYS A 16 -19.83 11.34 -10.80
C LYS A 16 -20.35 10.49 -9.64
N VAL A 17 -19.40 9.95 -8.87
CA VAL A 17 -19.68 9.05 -7.73
C VAL A 17 -19.24 9.67 -6.40
N THR A 18 -19.61 9.02 -5.29
CA THR A 18 -19.19 9.44 -3.95
C THR A 18 -17.73 9.05 -3.68
N SER A 19 -17.15 9.59 -2.60
CA SER A 19 -15.82 9.17 -2.15
C SER A 19 -15.80 7.71 -1.70
N GLU A 20 -16.91 7.20 -1.15
CA GLU A 20 -17.04 5.79 -0.75
C GLU A 20 -16.99 4.86 -1.95
N ASP A 21 -17.70 5.19 -3.03
CA ASP A 21 -17.63 4.44 -4.29
C ASP A 21 -16.21 4.49 -4.88
N ALA A 22 -15.57 5.66 -4.84
CA ALA A 22 -14.21 5.83 -5.32
C ALA A 22 -13.20 5.00 -4.53
N PHE A 23 -13.29 5.02 -3.19
CA PHE A 23 -12.47 4.18 -2.33
C PHE A 23 -12.69 2.70 -2.62
N THR A 24 -13.95 2.26 -2.72
CA THR A 24 -14.28 0.86 -3.03
C THR A 24 -13.67 0.43 -4.35
N LYS A 25 -13.70 1.29 -5.38
CA LYS A 25 -13.08 0.98 -6.67
C LYS A 25 -11.56 0.91 -6.56
N ILE A 26 -10.92 1.86 -5.89
CA ILE A 26 -9.47 1.89 -5.73
C ILE A 26 -9.00 0.69 -4.92
N ASP A 27 -9.71 0.33 -3.85
CA ASP A 27 -9.42 -0.85 -3.02
C ASP A 27 -9.50 -2.14 -3.88
N SER A 28 -10.52 -2.25 -4.76
CA SER A 28 -10.61 -3.35 -5.73
C SER A 28 -9.45 -3.38 -6.73
N MET A 29 -8.97 -2.23 -7.21
CA MET A 29 -7.82 -2.18 -8.12
C MET A 29 -6.53 -2.62 -7.40
N ILE A 30 -6.35 -2.22 -6.13
CA ILE A 30 -5.22 -2.67 -5.31
C ILE A 30 -5.26 -4.19 -5.12
N GLU A 31 -6.44 -4.77 -4.87
CA GLU A 31 -6.59 -6.23 -4.76
C GLU A 31 -6.23 -6.96 -6.06
N ASP A 32 -6.62 -6.41 -7.22
CA ASP A 32 -6.25 -6.97 -8.52
C ASP A 32 -4.74 -6.92 -8.76
N GLU A 33 -4.08 -5.83 -8.39
CA GLU A 33 -2.61 -5.73 -8.51
C GLU A 33 -1.88 -6.69 -7.56
N TRP A 34 -2.42 -6.93 -6.36
CA TRP A 34 -1.89 -7.98 -5.49
C TRP A 34 -1.98 -9.37 -6.13
N ARG A 35 -3.06 -9.68 -6.87
CA ARG A 35 -3.17 -10.95 -7.62
C ARG A 35 -2.11 -11.03 -8.71
N THR A 36 -1.85 -9.94 -9.43
CA THR A 36 -0.78 -9.85 -10.45
C THR A 36 0.60 -10.14 -9.85
N ILE A 37 0.93 -9.52 -8.71
CA ILE A 37 2.21 -9.76 -8.02
C ILE A 37 2.34 -11.23 -7.60
N ASN A 38 1.27 -11.81 -7.04
CA ASN A 38 1.25 -13.21 -6.62
C ASN A 38 1.42 -14.18 -7.80
N GLN A 39 0.80 -13.89 -8.94
CA GLN A 39 0.98 -14.68 -10.15
C GLN A 39 2.42 -14.59 -10.66
N ALA A 40 3.00 -13.39 -10.69
CA ALA A 40 4.39 -13.20 -11.11
C ALA A 40 5.38 -13.98 -10.22
N LEU A 41 5.15 -14.06 -8.91
CA LEU A 41 5.98 -14.86 -7.98
C LEU A 41 5.95 -16.36 -8.32
N CYS A 42 4.82 -16.87 -8.81
CA CYS A 42 4.66 -18.27 -9.20
C CYS A 42 5.29 -18.57 -10.57
N GLU A 43 5.11 -17.66 -11.53
CA GLU A 43 5.42 -17.90 -12.95
C GLU A 43 6.81 -17.40 -13.37
N GLN A 44 7.30 -16.29 -12.82
CA GLN A 44 8.53 -15.62 -13.26
C GLN A 44 9.75 -16.02 -12.43
N ARG A 45 10.05 -17.34 -12.38
CA ARG A 45 11.17 -17.87 -11.58
C ARG A 45 12.54 -17.25 -11.92
N ASP A 46 12.76 -16.95 -13.19
CA ASP A 46 14.02 -16.37 -13.66
C ASP A 46 14.19 -14.89 -13.27
N LEU A 47 13.09 -14.22 -12.88
CA LEU A 47 13.07 -12.81 -12.48
C LEU A 47 12.80 -12.63 -10.97
N LEU A 48 12.88 -13.71 -10.18
CA LEU A 48 12.53 -13.67 -8.76
C LEU A 48 13.17 -12.52 -7.96
N PRO A 49 14.46 -12.16 -8.14
CA PRO A 49 15.03 -11.03 -7.42
C PRO A 49 14.29 -9.71 -7.69
N ALA A 50 13.90 -9.45 -8.94
CA ALA A 50 13.16 -8.25 -9.32
C ALA A 50 11.72 -8.29 -8.81
N VAL A 51 11.04 -9.44 -8.93
CA VAL A 51 9.68 -9.62 -8.43
C VAL A 51 9.63 -9.44 -6.90
N GLN A 52 10.60 -10.00 -6.19
CA GLN A 52 10.70 -9.85 -4.74
C GLN A 52 10.94 -8.40 -4.32
N GLN A 53 11.70 -7.62 -5.10
CA GLN A 53 11.89 -6.19 -4.84
C GLN A 53 10.57 -5.41 -4.99
N VAL A 54 9.79 -5.67 -6.05
CA VAL A 54 8.47 -5.05 -6.25
C VAL A 54 7.50 -5.45 -5.14
N LEU A 55 7.50 -6.72 -4.74
CA LEU A 55 6.71 -7.22 -3.61
C LEU A 55 7.07 -6.46 -2.33
N ASN A 56 8.36 -6.35 -2.00
CA ASN A 56 8.80 -5.68 -0.78
C ASN A 56 8.40 -4.19 -0.76
N LEU A 57 8.49 -3.49 -1.90
CA LEU A 57 8.02 -2.11 -2.03
C LEU A 57 6.50 -2.00 -1.81
N SER A 58 5.74 -2.93 -2.38
CA SER A 58 4.28 -2.98 -2.22
C SER A 58 3.88 -3.24 -0.77
N ILE A 59 4.60 -4.13 -0.07
CA ILE A 59 4.42 -4.37 1.37
C ILE A 59 4.72 -3.10 2.18
N CYS A 60 5.81 -2.38 1.89
CA CYS A 60 6.12 -1.12 2.58
C CYS A 60 4.98 -0.09 2.48
N ALA A 61 4.33 0.02 1.31
CA ALA A 61 3.18 0.90 1.15
C ALA A 61 2.04 0.55 2.12
N THR A 62 1.81 -0.74 2.40
CA THR A 62 0.80 -1.17 3.38
C THR A 62 1.18 -0.85 4.83
N PHE A 63 2.46 -0.83 5.18
CA PHE A 63 2.91 -0.40 6.49
C PHE A 63 2.70 1.10 6.69
N PHE A 64 3.00 1.89 5.65
CA PHE A 64 2.90 3.34 5.72
C PHE A 64 1.47 3.86 5.61
N TYR A 65 0.67 3.28 4.71
CA TYR A 65 -0.64 3.81 4.36
C TYR A 65 -1.82 2.89 4.71
N GLY A 66 -1.53 1.75 5.36
CA GLY A 66 -2.53 0.82 5.82
C GLY A 66 -3.54 1.46 6.77
N LYS A 67 -4.77 0.94 6.74
CA LYS A 67 -5.90 1.44 7.56
C LYS A 67 -6.18 2.94 7.34
N ARG A 68 -5.89 3.46 6.13
CA ARG A 68 -6.10 4.86 5.72
C ARG A 68 -5.40 5.88 6.62
N LYS A 69 -4.18 5.56 7.06
CA LYS A 69 -3.32 6.45 7.84
C LYS A 69 -2.19 6.98 6.96
N ASP A 70 -1.60 8.11 7.31
CA ASP A 70 -0.32 8.54 6.73
C ASP A 70 0.77 8.36 7.78
N ALA A 71 1.21 7.11 7.95
CA ALA A 71 2.20 6.75 8.95
C ALA A 71 3.62 7.14 8.53
N TYR A 72 3.82 7.46 7.25
CA TYR A 72 5.09 7.98 6.75
C TYR A 72 5.33 9.41 7.25
N THR A 73 4.35 10.29 7.09
CA THR A 73 4.42 11.67 7.60
C THR A 73 4.22 11.71 9.11
N PHE A 74 3.23 10.96 9.63
CA PHE A 74 2.90 10.90 11.06
C PHE A 74 3.44 9.61 11.69
N SER A 75 4.76 9.59 11.91
CA SER A 75 5.52 8.41 12.37
C SER A 75 5.04 7.79 13.69
N ALA A 76 4.27 8.52 14.51
CA ALA A 76 3.62 7.98 15.70
C ALA A 76 2.78 6.72 15.40
N HIS A 77 2.23 6.60 14.19
CA HIS A 77 1.49 5.42 13.76
C HIS A 77 2.35 4.17 13.53
N LEU A 78 3.67 4.30 13.39
CA LEU A 78 4.61 3.20 13.20
C LEU A 78 5.40 2.86 14.46
N GLN A 79 5.26 3.63 15.54
CA GLN A 79 6.13 3.53 16.70
C GLN A 79 6.22 2.11 17.25
N GLU A 80 5.08 1.44 17.47
CA GLU A 80 5.04 0.06 17.98
C GLU A 80 5.74 -0.94 17.04
N THR A 81 5.56 -0.77 15.73
CA THR A 81 6.21 -1.61 14.71
C THR A 81 7.73 -1.40 14.73
N VAL A 82 8.18 -0.14 14.76
CA VAL A 82 9.62 0.19 14.80
C VAL A 82 10.25 -0.32 16.09
N GLU A 83 9.58 -0.13 17.23
CA GLU A 83 10.06 -0.63 18.51
C GLU A 83 10.19 -2.16 18.53
N SER A 84 9.20 -2.88 18.01
CA SER A 84 9.23 -4.35 17.99
C SER A 84 10.28 -4.93 17.03
N LEU A 85 10.57 -4.25 15.92
CA LEU A 85 11.55 -4.71 14.93
C LEU A 85 12.99 -4.33 15.28
N PHE A 86 13.20 -3.17 15.91
CA PHE A 86 14.55 -2.58 16.02
C PHE A 86 14.99 -2.22 17.44
N VAL A 87 14.10 -2.22 18.43
CA VAL A 87 14.42 -1.77 19.81
C VAL A 87 14.27 -2.90 20.82
N LYS A 88 13.16 -3.64 20.77
CA LYS A 88 12.80 -4.68 21.74
C LYS A 88 13.19 -6.05 21.18
N PRO A 89 14.19 -6.74 21.74
CA PRO A 89 14.58 -8.06 21.26
C PRO A 89 13.46 -9.08 21.55
N VAL A 90 13.35 -10.09 20.68
CA VAL A 90 12.47 -11.24 20.92
C VAL A 90 13.04 -12.05 22.07
N PRO A 91 12.28 -12.33 23.14
CA PRO A 91 12.73 -13.19 24.23
C PRO A 91 13.10 -14.59 23.72
N ILE A 92 14.23 -15.11 24.19
CA ILE A 92 14.68 -16.49 23.91
C ILE A 92 14.17 -17.43 25.00
#